data_AF-A0A434TM37-F1
#
_entry.id   AF-A0A434TM37-F1
#
_cell.length_a   1.000
_cell.length_b   1.000
_cell.length_c   1.000
_cell.angle_alpha   90.00
_cell.angle_beta   90.00
_cell.angle_gamma   90.00
#
_symmetry.space_group_name_H-M   'P 1'
#
loop_
_entity.id
_entity.type
_entity.pdbx_description
1 polymer ?
#
loop_
_entity_poly.entity_id
_entity_poly.type
_entity_poly.pdbx_seq_one_letter_code
_entity_poly.pdbx_strand_id
1 'polypeptide(L)'
;MSKLIAALPMYDWPEVRGEIDAQWAQLRDAFRRRGIDAPERMARSNRDLPPVSGGIQDGAGKLIAPDPATLPPDEFDFHQLWLSPALLFGQTCWGPMELGLARHVQVVAQPSYDAFEGGQGELYSSALVMPADGGRSVGSPEDGKAVIPLDLIRGKRFIFNNPDSMSGLLGLTRDLEAIGESLGVFASCGES
;
A
#
# COMPACT_ATOMS: atom_id res chain seq x y z
N MET A 1 -1.60 -12.96 -25.50
CA MET A 1 -1.24 -12.24 -24.27
C MET A 1 -2.12 -12.79 -23.16
N SER A 2 -1.58 -12.93 -21.95
CA SER A 2 -2.37 -13.40 -20.80
C SER A 2 -3.57 -12.47 -20.55
N LYS A 3 -4.66 -13.04 -20.03
CA LYS A 3 -5.83 -12.29 -19.56
C LYS A 3 -5.71 -11.86 -18.09
N LEU A 4 -4.70 -12.35 -17.39
CA LEU A 4 -4.47 -12.06 -15.97
C LEU A 4 -3.68 -10.77 -15.78
N ILE A 5 -3.87 -10.16 -14.61
CA ILE A 5 -3.26 -8.88 -14.24
C ILE A 5 -2.26 -9.12 -13.10
N ALA A 6 -1.10 -8.48 -13.21
CA ALA A 6 -0.18 -8.33 -12.10
C ALA A 6 0.20 -6.86 -11.94
N ALA A 7 0.33 -6.37 -10.71
CA ALA A 7 0.76 -5.00 -10.44
C ALA A 7 1.36 -4.86 -9.03
N LEU A 8 2.36 -3.99 -8.90
CA LEU A 8 3.01 -3.67 -7.63
C LEU A 8 2.95 -2.14 -7.36
N PRO A 9 1.74 -1.56 -7.25
CA PRO A 9 1.57 -0.14 -7.55
C PRO A 9 2.01 0.82 -6.43
N MET A 10 1.99 0.40 -5.17
CA MET A 10 2.15 1.32 -4.03
C MET A 10 3.56 1.91 -3.91
N TYR A 11 4.57 1.21 -4.44
CA TYR A 11 5.97 1.62 -4.35
C TYR A 11 6.70 1.60 -5.71
N ASP A 12 5.97 1.67 -6.83
CA ASP A 12 6.50 1.64 -8.20
C ASP A 12 6.98 3.02 -8.71
N TRP A 13 7.87 3.64 -7.94
CA TRP A 13 8.47 4.93 -8.28
C TRP A 13 9.40 4.82 -9.50
N PRO A 14 9.46 5.86 -10.37
CA PRO A 14 10.31 5.85 -11.57
C PRO A 14 11.75 5.38 -11.33
N GLU A 15 12.33 5.75 -10.19
CA GLU A 15 13.71 5.47 -9.80
C GLU A 15 13.97 3.99 -9.53
N VAL A 16 12.95 3.23 -9.07
CA VAL A 16 13.08 1.81 -8.69
C VAL A 16 12.40 0.85 -9.66
N ARG A 17 11.72 1.36 -10.71
CA ARG A 17 10.99 0.54 -11.69
C ARG A 17 11.82 -0.59 -12.30
N GLY A 18 13.11 -0.35 -12.56
CA GLY A 18 13.99 -1.39 -13.11
C GLY A 18 14.14 -2.58 -12.18
N GLU A 19 14.24 -2.34 -10.87
CA GLU A 19 14.34 -3.39 -9.85
C GLU A 19 13.02 -4.13 -9.69
N ILE A 20 11.89 -3.41 -9.71
CA ILE A 20 10.54 -3.99 -9.61
C ILE A 20 10.22 -4.84 -10.85
N ASP A 21 10.58 -4.38 -12.06
CA ASP A 21 10.43 -5.15 -13.30
C ASP A 21 11.28 -6.43 -13.27
N ALA A 22 12.50 -6.35 -12.75
CA ALA A 22 13.38 -7.52 -12.59
C ALA A 22 12.80 -8.53 -11.59
N GLN A 23 12.25 -8.05 -10.46
CA GLN A 23 11.56 -8.90 -9.49
C GLN A 23 10.33 -9.58 -10.11
N TRP A 24 9.51 -8.84 -10.85
CA TRP A 24 8.36 -9.40 -11.55
C TRP A 24 8.77 -10.44 -12.58
N ALA A 25 9.83 -10.21 -13.36
CA ALA A 25 10.30 -11.18 -14.35
C ALA A 25 10.63 -12.54 -13.70
N GLN A 26 11.27 -12.54 -12.53
CA GLN A 26 11.57 -13.76 -11.78
C GLN A 26 10.29 -14.47 -11.29
N LEU A 27 9.34 -13.72 -10.72
CA LEU A 27 8.06 -14.26 -10.24
C LEU A 27 7.22 -14.83 -11.39
N ARG A 28 7.09 -14.06 -12.47
CA ARG A 28 6.41 -14.45 -13.71
C ARG A 28 6.95 -15.76 -14.28
N ASP A 29 8.27 -15.89 -14.39
CA ASP A 29 8.88 -17.11 -14.92
C ASP A 29 8.64 -18.30 -13.97
N ALA A 30 8.64 -18.06 -12.65
CA ALA A 30 8.31 -19.08 -11.65
C ALA A 30 6.83 -19.51 -11.69
N PHE A 31 5.91 -18.59 -11.98
CA PHE A 31 4.49 -18.86 -12.22
C PHE A 31 4.29 -19.66 -13.51
N ARG A 32 4.91 -19.24 -14.61
CA ARG A 32 4.80 -19.92 -15.91
C ARG A 32 5.36 -21.35 -15.87
N ARG A 33 6.47 -21.58 -15.16
CA ARG A 33 7.00 -22.94 -14.91
C ARG A 33 6.00 -23.85 -14.18
N ARG A 34 5.06 -23.28 -13.44
CA ARG A 34 3.98 -23.99 -12.74
C ARG A 34 2.67 -24.03 -13.54
N GLY A 35 2.68 -23.60 -14.81
CA GLY A 35 1.50 -23.59 -15.68
C GLY A 35 0.53 -22.44 -15.43
N ILE A 36 0.92 -21.43 -14.64
CA ILE A 36 0.11 -20.22 -14.42
C ILE A 36 0.43 -19.22 -15.53
N ASP A 37 -0.60 -18.74 -16.24
CA ASP A 37 -0.47 -17.80 -17.37
C ASP A 37 -0.17 -16.37 -16.88
N ALA A 38 0.99 -16.15 -16.26
CA ALA A 38 1.38 -14.85 -15.75
C ALA A 38 1.63 -13.84 -16.90
N PRO A 39 1.13 -12.59 -16.78
CA PRO A 39 1.28 -11.58 -17.83
C PRO A 39 2.74 -11.20 -18.06
N GLU A 40 3.03 -10.74 -19.28
CA GLU A 40 4.41 -10.37 -19.65
C GLU A 40 4.91 -9.16 -18.88
N ARG A 41 4.02 -8.17 -18.69
CA ARG A 41 4.28 -6.89 -18.03
C ARG A 41 3.28 -6.68 -16.90
N MET A 42 3.68 -5.91 -15.89
CA MET A 42 2.75 -5.42 -14.88
C MET A 42 1.89 -4.28 -15.43
N ALA A 43 0.67 -4.17 -14.92
CA ALA A 43 -0.18 -3.01 -15.12
C ALA A 43 0.33 -1.84 -14.26
N ARG A 44 0.31 -0.63 -14.84
CA ARG A 44 0.75 0.62 -14.18
C ARG A 44 -0.27 1.75 -14.28
N SER A 45 -1.41 1.48 -14.92
CA SER A 45 -2.44 2.47 -15.19
C SER A 45 -3.77 1.79 -15.53
N ASN A 46 -4.86 2.55 -15.49
CA ASN A 46 -6.21 2.07 -15.79
C ASN A 46 -6.33 1.53 -17.22
N ARG A 47 -5.58 2.08 -18.18
CA ARG A 47 -5.52 1.58 -19.57
C ARG A 47 -4.93 0.17 -19.71
N ASP A 48 -4.16 -0.29 -18.73
CA ASP A 48 -3.56 -1.64 -18.75
C ASP A 48 -4.54 -2.70 -18.23
N LEU A 49 -5.67 -2.27 -17.66
CA LEU A 49 -6.64 -3.15 -17.02
C LEU A 49 -7.73 -3.56 -18.05
N PRO A 50 -8.07 -4.86 -18.13
CA PRO A 50 -9.13 -5.33 -19.01
C PRO A 50 -10.48 -4.76 -18.55
N PRO A 51 -11.35 -4.32 -19.48
CA PRO A 51 -12.66 -3.78 -19.12
C PRO A 51 -13.52 -4.82 -18.41
N VAL A 52 -14.34 -4.36 -17.47
CA VAL A 52 -15.32 -5.17 -16.76
C VAL A 52 -16.69 -4.54 -16.97
N SER A 53 -17.37 -4.95 -18.04
CA SER A 53 -18.67 -4.37 -18.43
C SER A 53 -19.67 -4.42 -17.28
N GLY A 54 -20.18 -3.25 -16.88
CA GLY A 54 -21.10 -3.12 -15.74
C GLY A 54 -20.41 -3.01 -14.37
N GLY A 55 -19.07 -2.96 -14.36
CA GLY A 55 -18.23 -2.86 -13.18
C GLY A 55 -18.09 -4.18 -12.42
N ILE A 56 -17.28 -4.14 -11.36
CA ILE A 56 -16.99 -5.29 -10.51
C ILE A 56 -18.04 -5.38 -9.41
N GLN A 57 -18.65 -6.56 -9.26
CA GLN A 57 -19.69 -6.82 -8.28
C GLN A 57 -19.23 -7.83 -7.22
N ASP A 58 -19.75 -7.72 -6.00
CA ASP A 58 -19.55 -8.74 -4.98
C ASP A 58 -20.43 -9.99 -5.20
N GLY A 59 -20.32 -10.98 -4.31
CA GLY A 59 -21.12 -12.21 -4.39
C GLY A 59 -22.63 -12.00 -4.24
N ALA A 60 -23.08 -10.82 -3.81
CA ALA A 60 -24.49 -10.43 -3.73
C ALA A 60 -24.95 -9.57 -4.93
N GLY A 61 -24.07 -9.34 -5.92
CA GLY A 61 -24.36 -8.53 -7.10
C GLY A 61 -24.29 -7.02 -6.86
N LYS A 62 -23.79 -6.56 -5.70
CA LYS A 62 -23.60 -5.14 -5.42
C LYS A 62 -22.34 -4.66 -6.13
N LEU A 63 -22.43 -3.53 -6.84
CA LEU A 63 -21.28 -2.87 -7.44
C LEU A 63 -20.28 -2.42 -6.35
N ILE A 64 -19.04 -2.90 -6.43
CA ILE A 64 -17.96 -2.61 -5.48
C ILE A 64 -16.75 -1.89 -6.11
N ALA A 65 -16.62 -1.89 -7.43
CA ALA A 65 -15.70 -1.02 -8.17
C ALA A 65 -16.22 -0.74 -9.59
N PRO A 66 -15.94 0.45 -10.16
CA PRO A 66 -16.37 0.79 -11.51
C PRO A 66 -15.64 -0.04 -12.57
N ASP A 67 -16.13 0.03 -13.82
CA ASP A 67 -15.41 -0.54 -14.96
C ASP A 67 -14.12 0.27 -15.19
N PRO A 68 -12.92 -0.37 -15.22
CA PRO A 68 -11.66 0.27 -15.60
C PRO A 68 -11.76 1.22 -16.79
N ALA A 69 -12.52 0.83 -17.82
CA ALA A 69 -12.65 1.60 -19.06
C ALA A 69 -13.41 2.93 -18.89
N THR A 70 -14.06 3.13 -17.73
CA THR A 70 -14.77 4.38 -17.39
C THR A 70 -13.92 5.35 -16.56
N LEU A 71 -12.73 4.92 -16.12
CA LEU A 71 -11.81 5.72 -15.32
C LEU A 71 -10.81 6.49 -16.22
N PRO A 72 -10.19 7.58 -15.73
CA PRO A 72 -9.13 8.26 -16.45
C PRO A 72 -8.00 7.28 -16.79
N PRO A 73 -7.62 7.13 -18.08
CA PRO A 73 -6.77 6.03 -18.53
C PRO A 73 -5.33 6.11 -18.01
N ASP A 74 -4.84 7.30 -17.68
CA ASP A 74 -3.47 7.55 -17.20
C ASP A 74 -3.35 7.57 -15.68
N GLU A 75 -4.47 7.50 -14.96
CA GLU A 75 -4.48 7.28 -13.52
C GLU A 75 -4.40 5.78 -13.21
N PHE A 76 -4.31 5.43 -11.92
CA PHE A 76 -4.32 4.03 -11.51
C PHE A 76 -5.17 3.86 -10.25
N ASP A 77 -6.39 3.33 -10.42
CA ASP A 77 -7.28 3.03 -9.30
C ASP A 77 -6.89 1.68 -8.68
N PHE A 78 -6.30 1.73 -7.48
CA PHE A 78 -5.81 0.54 -6.79
C PHE A 78 -6.96 -0.37 -6.33
N HIS A 79 -8.08 0.21 -5.91
CA HIS A 79 -9.21 -0.57 -5.42
C HIS A 79 -9.84 -1.39 -6.56
N GLN A 80 -9.96 -0.79 -7.74
CA GLN A 80 -10.40 -1.52 -8.92
C GLN A 80 -9.42 -2.62 -9.32
N LEU A 81 -8.11 -2.33 -9.35
CA LEU A 81 -7.06 -3.33 -9.59
C LEU A 81 -7.21 -4.53 -8.63
N TRP A 82 -7.29 -4.27 -7.33
CA TRP A 82 -7.31 -5.33 -6.32
C TRP A 82 -8.59 -6.16 -6.35
N LEU A 83 -9.71 -5.57 -6.78
CA LEU A 83 -10.98 -6.27 -6.92
C LEU A 83 -11.16 -6.93 -8.28
N SER A 84 -10.25 -6.71 -9.23
CA SER A 84 -10.39 -7.25 -10.58
C SER A 84 -10.51 -8.77 -10.55
N PRO A 85 -11.51 -9.39 -11.21
CA PRO A 85 -11.62 -10.84 -11.30
C PRO A 85 -10.46 -11.48 -12.09
N ALA A 86 -9.67 -10.67 -12.79
CA ALA A 86 -8.48 -11.09 -13.51
C ALA A 86 -7.18 -10.92 -12.70
N LEU A 87 -7.25 -10.45 -11.45
CA LEU A 87 -6.07 -10.27 -10.60
C LEU A 87 -5.39 -11.61 -10.33
N LEU A 88 -4.13 -11.72 -10.76
CA LEU A 88 -3.24 -12.83 -10.41
C LEU A 88 -2.36 -12.48 -9.21
N PHE A 89 -1.76 -11.29 -9.23
CA PHE A 89 -0.79 -10.88 -8.21
C PHE A 89 -0.82 -9.37 -8.01
N GLY A 90 -0.98 -8.92 -6.78
CA GLY A 90 -1.07 -7.51 -6.43
C GLY A 90 -0.20 -7.18 -5.21
N GLN A 91 0.22 -5.93 -5.11
CA GLN A 91 0.76 -5.37 -3.87
C GLN A 91 -0.28 -4.46 -3.23
N THR A 92 -0.47 -4.63 -1.93
CA THR A 92 -1.24 -3.74 -1.07
C THR A 92 -0.54 -3.62 0.28
N CYS A 93 -0.96 -2.68 1.13
CA CYS A 93 -0.54 -2.61 2.52
C CYS A 93 -1.66 -3.09 3.45
N TRP A 94 -1.39 -3.20 4.74
CA TRP A 94 -2.39 -3.67 5.71
C TRP A 94 -3.58 -2.72 5.89
N GLY A 95 -3.45 -1.45 5.51
CA GLY A 95 -4.52 -0.47 5.65
C GLY A 95 -5.76 -0.79 4.80
N PRO A 96 -5.66 -0.87 3.47
CA PRO A 96 -6.77 -1.34 2.62
C PRO A 96 -7.27 -2.73 3.01
N MET A 97 -6.38 -3.64 3.41
CA MET A 97 -6.73 -4.98 3.88
C MET A 97 -7.69 -4.94 5.07
N GLU A 98 -7.35 -4.16 6.10
CA GLU A 98 -8.20 -3.98 7.29
C GLU A 98 -9.47 -3.19 7.00
N LEU A 99 -9.45 -2.31 6.00
CA LEU A 99 -10.61 -1.53 5.54
C LEU A 99 -11.52 -2.31 4.56
N GLY A 100 -11.37 -3.63 4.52
CA GLY A 100 -12.34 -4.54 3.92
C GLY A 100 -11.88 -5.24 2.65
N LEU A 101 -10.72 -4.88 2.10
CA LEU A 101 -10.14 -5.58 0.95
C LEU A 101 -9.86 -7.06 1.26
N ALA A 102 -9.52 -7.39 2.51
CA ALA A 102 -9.26 -8.77 2.96
C ALA A 102 -10.43 -9.73 2.75
N ARG A 103 -11.65 -9.24 2.51
CA ARG A 103 -12.82 -10.07 2.16
C ARG A 103 -12.80 -10.58 0.72
N HIS A 104 -12.01 -9.94 -0.14
CA HIS A 104 -12.03 -10.15 -1.60
C HIS A 104 -10.72 -10.73 -2.14
N VAL A 105 -9.62 -10.56 -1.41
CA VAL A 105 -8.29 -11.03 -1.82
C VAL A 105 -7.66 -11.92 -0.75
N GLN A 106 -6.66 -12.70 -1.16
CA GLN A 106 -5.89 -13.55 -0.27
C GLN A 106 -4.43 -13.06 -0.20
N VAL A 107 -3.89 -12.95 1.01
CA VAL A 107 -2.45 -12.74 1.21
C VAL A 107 -1.71 -14.02 0.82
N VAL A 108 -0.79 -13.91 -0.14
CA VAL A 108 0.03 -15.04 -0.61
C VAL A 108 1.48 -14.97 -0.14
N ALA A 109 1.95 -13.77 0.20
CA ALA A 109 3.31 -13.51 0.72
C ALA A 109 3.35 -12.14 1.40
N GLN A 110 4.33 -11.98 2.30
CA GLN A 110 4.69 -10.70 2.92
C GLN A 110 6.22 -10.58 2.91
N PRO A 111 6.79 -9.41 2.55
CA PRO A 111 8.22 -9.18 2.66
C PRO A 111 8.70 -9.29 4.11
N SER A 112 9.93 -9.76 4.31
CA SER A 112 10.63 -9.54 5.58
C SER A 112 11.24 -8.13 5.60
N TYR A 113 11.08 -7.46 6.73
CA TYR A 113 11.68 -6.18 7.04
C TYR A 113 12.93 -6.29 7.92
N ASP A 114 13.44 -7.50 8.20
CA ASP A 114 14.59 -7.73 9.10
C ASP A 114 15.87 -6.98 8.68
N ALA A 115 15.97 -6.61 7.40
CA ALA A 115 17.10 -5.85 6.86
C ALA A 115 17.04 -4.35 7.18
N PHE A 116 15.94 -3.86 7.76
CA PHE A 116 15.68 -2.44 7.97
C PHE A 116 15.52 -2.09 9.45
N GLU A 117 15.89 -0.86 9.81
CA GLU A 117 15.69 -0.35 11.15
C GLU A 117 14.21 -0.35 11.53
N GLY A 118 13.90 -0.87 12.73
CA GLY A 118 12.53 -1.04 13.19
C GLY A 118 11.75 -2.18 12.52
N GLY A 119 12.42 -3.00 11.71
CA GLY A 119 11.87 -4.21 11.10
C GLY A 119 12.00 -5.43 12.01
N GLN A 120 10.96 -6.26 12.06
CA GLN A 120 10.96 -7.53 12.78
C GLN A 120 10.08 -8.54 12.04
N GLY A 121 10.71 -9.45 11.29
CA GLY A 121 10.04 -10.38 10.40
C GLY A 121 9.16 -9.60 9.42
N GLU A 122 7.85 -9.81 9.50
CA GLU A 122 6.86 -9.17 8.63
C GLU A 122 6.41 -7.78 9.09
N LEU A 123 6.84 -7.35 10.29
CA LEU A 123 6.48 -6.08 10.92
C LEU A 123 7.54 -5.01 10.64
N TYR A 124 7.11 -3.75 10.59
CA TYR A 124 7.99 -2.59 10.46
C TYR A 124 7.48 -1.42 11.30
N SER A 125 8.39 -0.51 11.66
CA SER A 125 8.09 0.76 12.32
C SER A 125 7.87 1.87 11.31
N SER A 126 6.85 2.70 11.51
CA SER A 126 6.66 3.92 10.72
C SER A 126 7.49 5.05 11.29
N ALA A 127 8.03 5.92 10.43
CA ALA A 127 8.83 7.07 10.82
C ALA A 127 8.07 8.38 10.57
N LEU A 128 8.15 9.31 11.53
CA LEU A 128 7.75 10.71 11.31
C LEU A 128 8.96 11.48 10.77
N VAL A 129 8.85 11.97 9.54
CA VAL A 129 9.91 12.74 8.88
C VAL A 129 9.57 14.23 8.96
N MET A 130 10.55 15.05 9.33
CA MET A 130 10.43 16.50 9.36
C MET A 130 11.72 17.18 8.87
N PRO A 131 11.64 18.45 8.41
CA PRO A 131 12.84 19.21 8.08
C PRO A 131 13.81 19.27 9.27
N ALA A 132 15.10 19.14 8.99
CA ALA A 132 16.12 19.19 10.02
C ALA A 132 16.11 20.55 10.74
N ASP A 133 16.07 20.52 12.07
CA ASP A 133 16.12 21.70 12.95
C ASP A 133 17.37 21.71 13.84
N GLY A 134 18.33 20.82 13.57
CA GLY A 134 19.52 20.60 14.40
C GLY A 134 19.31 19.62 15.55
N GLY A 135 18.08 19.14 15.75
CA GLY A 135 17.78 18.02 16.63
C GLY A 135 18.35 16.69 16.13
N ARG A 136 18.55 15.75 17.05
CA ARG A 136 19.03 14.40 16.72
C ARG A 136 17.85 13.54 16.26
N SER A 137 18.03 12.81 15.16
CA SER A 137 17.10 11.76 14.74
C SER A 137 16.95 10.70 15.83
N VAL A 138 15.71 10.29 16.09
CA VAL A 138 15.40 9.19 17.01
C VAL A 138 15.32 7.92 16.18
N GLY A 139 16.11 6.92 16.57
CA GLY A 139 16.05 5.60 15.94
C GLY A 139 14.87 4.78 16.46
N SER A 140 14.54 3.69 15.76
CA SER A 140 13.47 2.79 16.19
C SER A 140 13.81 2.08 17.51
N PRO A 141 12.89 2.03 18.48
CA PRO A 141 13.11 1.33 19.76
C PRO A 141 13.28 -0.18 19.59
N GLU A 142 14.23 -0.77 20.32
CA GLU A 142 14.52 -2.21 20.26
C GLU A 142 13.34 -3.09 20.73
N ASP A 143 12.46 -2.56 21.58
CA ASP A 143 11.29 -3.28 22.10
C ASP A 143 10.07 -3.20 21.17
N GLY A 144 10.21 -2.57 20.00
CA GLY A 144 9.18 -2.44 18.98
C GLY A 144 8.02 -1.52 19.37
N LYS A 145 8.10 -0.81 20.49
CA LYS A 145 7.04 0.12 20.90
C LYS A 145 7.19 1.47 20.20
N ALA A 146 6.06 2.12 19.98
CA ALA A 146 6.06 3.49 19.47
C ALA A 146 6.70 4.46 20.48
N VAL A 147 7.57 5.33 19.98
CA VAL A 147 8.09 6.49 20.70
C VAL A 147 7.67 7.75 19.96
N ILE A 148 6.67 8.44 20.51
CA ILE A 148 6.10 9.65 19.93
C ILE A 148 6.59 10.86 20.74
N PRO A 149 7.44 11.74 20.18
CA PRO A 149 7.93 12.92 20.88
C PRO A 149 6.84 14.01 20.88
N LEU A 150 5.84 13.90 21.77
CA LEU A 150 4.68 14.80 21.84
C LEU A 150 5.10 16.28 21.89
N ASP A 151 6.09 16.63 22.69
CA ASP A 151 6.60 18.01 22.81
C ASP A 151 7.15 18.54 21.48
N LEU A 152 7.74 17.66 20.66
CA LEU A 152 8.25 18.03 19.35
C LEU A 152 7.12 18.17 18.34
N ILE A 153 6.14 17.27 18.31
CA ILE A 153 5.12 17.25 17.25
C ILE A 153 3.93 18.20 17.53
N ARG A 154 3.71 18.58 18.79
CA ARG A 154 2.55 19.36 19.21
C ARG A 154 2.47 20.69 18.47
N GLY A 155 1.30 21.00 17.92
CA GLY A 155 1.06 22.22 17.17
C GLY A 155 1.74 22.29 15.80
N LYS A 156 2.42 21.23 15.35
CA LYS A 156 2.93 21.16 13.96
C LYS A 156 1.80 20.76 13.00
N ARG A 157 2.05 20.95 11.71
CA ARG A 157 1.19 20.44 10.63
C ARG A 157 1.65 19.04 10.26
N PHE A 158 0.73 18.08 10.30
CA PHE A 158 0.95 16.70 9.87
C PHE A 158 0.41 16.50 8.46
N ILE A 159 1.16 15.78 7.62
CA ILE A 159 0.78 15.46 6.25
C ILE A 159 0.97 13.96 6.05
N PHE A 160 -0.01 13.32 5.42
CA PHE A 160 -0.02 11.89 5.13
C PHE A 160 -0.40 11.64 3.66
N ASN A 161 -0.10 10.43 3.16
CA ASN A 161 -0.27 10.10 1.74
C ASN A 161 -1.69 9.69 1.34
N ASN A 162 -2.42 8.99 2.22
CA ASN A 162 -3.81 8.57 1.95
C ASN A 162 -4.50 8.22 3.28
N PRO A 163 -5.81 8.47 3.43
CA PRO A 163 -6.59 8.04 4.59
C PRO A 163 -6.52 6.53 4.91
N ASP A 164 -6.30 5.67 3.92
CA ASP A 164 -6.17 4.23 4.12
C ASP A 164 -4.74 3.75 4.40
N SER A 165 -3.78 4.67 4.51
CA SER A 165 -2.36 4.32 4.65
C SER A 165 -2.04 3.78 6.04
N MET A 166 -1.57 2.52 6.10
CA MET A 166 -1.12 1.91 7.36
C MET A 166 0.00 2.72 8.01
N SER A 167 1.08 2.99 7.28
CA SER A 167 2.23 3.73 7.80
C SER A 167 2.03 5.24 7.83
N GLY A 168 1.21 5.77 6.91
CA GLY A 168 1.03 7.21 6.74
C GLY A 168 0.02 7.82 7.71
N LEU A 169 -0.96 7.05 8.21
CA LEU A 169 -2.00 7.61 9.07
C LEU A 169 -2.46 6.65 10.16
N LEU A 170 -2.84 5.41 9.81
CA LEU A 170 -3.53 4.50 10.73
C LEU A 170 -2.63 4.09 11.90
N GLY A 171 -1.36 3.78 11.64
CA GLY A 171 -0.37 3.43 12.65
C GLY A 171 -0.19 4.53 13.69
N LEU A 172 0.12 5.75 13.25
CA LEU A 172 0.27 6.91 14.13
C LEU A 172 -1.01 7.19 14.94
N THR A 173 -2.18 7.07 14.31
CA THR A 173 -3.46 7.29 15.00
C THR A 173 -3.62 6.31 16.15
N ARG A 174 -3.34 5.01 15.93
CA ARG A 174 -3.41 3.97 16.96
C ARG A 174 -2.39 4.18 18.07
N ASP A 175 -1.16 4.56 17.71
CA ASP A 175 -0.10 4.80 18.68
C ASP A 175 -0.39 6.02 19.57
N LEU A 176 -1.00 7.08 19.01
CA LEU A 176 -1.49 8.23 19.78
C LEU A 176 -2.64 7.83 20.71
N GLU A 177 -3.62 7.09 20.21
CA GLU A 177 -4.76 6.60 21.01
C GLU A 177 -4.28 5.73 22.19
N ALA A 178 -3.27 4.87 21.97
CA ALA A 178 -2.69 4.00 22.99
C ALA A 178 -2.05 4.76 24.16
N ILE A 179 -1.63 6.01 23.94
CA ILE A 179 -1.07 6.90 24.98
C ILE A 179 -2.07 7.96 25.44
N GLY A 180 -3.35 7.84 25.08
CA GLY A 180 -4.42 8.76 25.48
C GLY A 180 -4.44 10.09 24.73
N GLU A 181 -3.76 10.16 23.58
CA GLU A 181 -3.71 11.31 22.69
C GLU A 181 -4.53 11.04 21.41
N SER A 182 -4.56 12.02 20.52
CA SER A 182 -5.19 11.89 19.19
C SER A 182 -4.43 12.71 18.17
N LEU A 183 -4.81 12.64 16.90
CA LEU A 183 -4.30 13.56 15.87
C LEU A 183 -4.53 15.05 16.21
N GLY A 184 -5.38 15.37 17.19
CA GLY A 184 -5.56 16.73 17.72
C GLY A 184 -4.32 17.31 18.40
N VAL A 185 -3.25 16.53 18.62
CA VAL A 185 -1.94 17.06 19.03
C VAL A 185 -1.33 17.98 17.97
N PHE A 186 -1.63 17.75 16.70
CA PHE A 186 -1.21 18.58 15.58
C PHE A 186 -2.11 19.81 15.42
N ALA A 187 -1.56 20.93 14.95
CA ALA A 187 -2.37 22.12 14.64
C ALA A 187 -3.27 21.91 13.42
N SER A 188 -2.83 21.05 12.48
CA SER A 188 -3.63 20.63 11.33
C SER A 188 -3.10 19.31 10.76
N CYS A 189 -4.01 18.55 10.14
CA CYS A 189 -3.70 17.34 9.40
C CYS A 189 -4.22 17.48 7.96
N GLY A 190 -3.50 16.96 6.97
CA GLY A 190 -3.93 16.99 5.58
C GLY A 190 -3.33 15.85 4.75
N GLU A 191 -4.05 15.46 3.71
CA GLU A 191 -3.56 14.55 2.67
C GLU A 191 -2.69 15.32 1.66
N SER A 192 -1.68 14.67 1.08
CA SER A 192 -0.79 15.21 0.06
C SER A 192 -0.84 14.46 -1.25
#